data_AF-A0A6P0LKX6-F1
#
_entry.id   AF-A0A6P0LKX6-F1
#
_cell.length_a   1.000
_cell.length_b   1.000
_cell.length_c   1.000
_cell.angle_alpha   90.00
_cell.angle_beta   90.00
_cell.angle_gamma   90.00
#
_symmetry.space_group_name_H-M   'P 1'
#
loop_
_entity.id
_entity.type
_entity.pdbx_description
1 polymer ?
#
loop_
_entity_poly.entity_id
_entity_poly.type
_entity_poly.pdbx_seq_one_letter_code
_entity_poly.pdbx_strand_id
1 'polypeptide(L)'
;MGTITKVVVYSLGIFFFCTTPVFAQHTQHNSSTATSQQQQIETVNLLSLPEVLPEWKKARVIYLGETHSSQKDHEAQLAIIKALTRENSKIAIAMEMFQRPAQDILDQYLAGKITEAELVKQSEYEQRWGFPWEYYAPLVRFAKTNQLPVLALNTPTEVTRKVARSGLESLTSAEQEHIPPL
;
A
#
# COMPACT_ATOMS: atom_id res chain seq x y z
N MET A 1 -17.88 7.13 -12.83
CA MET A 1 -16.79 6.68 -11.93
C MET A 1 -17.36 5.67 -10.95
N GLY A 2 -16.88 4.43 -10.98
CA GLY A 2 -17.39 3.37 -10.10
C GLY A 2 -16.81 3.49 -8.69
N THR A 3 -17.63 3.31 -7.67
CA THR A 3 -17.21 3.36 -6.25
C THR A 3 -16.20 2.24 -5.96
N ILE A 4 -14.96 2.61 -5.59
CA ILE A 4 -13.94 1.68 -5.08
C ILE A 4 -14.49 1.04 -3.80
N THR A 5 -14.51 -0.28 -3.74
CA THR A 5 -15.11 -1.01 -2.61
C THR A 5 -14.05 -1.46 -1.60
N LYS A 6 -12.79 -1.61 -2.02
CA LYS A 6 -11.69 -2.10 -1.18
C LYS A 6 -10.35 -1.44 -1.53
N VAL A 7 -9.51 -1.21 -0.52
CA VAL A 7 -8.16 -0.66 -0.67
C VAL A 7 -7.16 -1.66 -0.07
N VAL A 8 -6.23 -2.18 -0.86
CA VAL A 8 -5.11 -2.96 -0.35
C VAL A 8 -3.99 -1.98 0.00
N VAL A 9 -3.63 -1.87 1.27
CA VAL A 9 -2.68 -0.85 1.79
C VAL A 9 -1.31 -1.47 2.03
N TYR A 10 -0.25 -0.71 1.81
CA TYR A 10 1.11 -1.14 2.09
C TYR A 10 1.64 -0.23 3.19
N SER A 11 2.07 -0.82 4.29
CA SER A 11 2.65 -0.09 5.40
C SER A 11 3.64 -1.01 6.10
N LEU A 12 4.84 -0.49 6.33
CA LEU A 12 5.85 -0.99 7.27
C LEU A 12 5.23 -1.66 8.49
N GLY A 13 5.56 -2.94 8.67
CA GLY A 13 5.68 -3.53 9.98
C GLY A 13 7.10 -3.24 10.49
N ILE A 14 7.29 -2.17 11.27
CA ILE A 14 8.44 -2.10 12.17
C ILE A 14 8.15 -3.05 13.32
N PHE A 15 8.46 -4.33 13.15
CA PHE A 15 8.61 -5.25 14.25
C PHE A 15 9.89 -6.07 14.05
N PHE A 16 10.85 -5.79 14.93
CA PHE A 16 11.96 -6.68 15.23
C PHE A 16 11.36 -8.01 15.71
N PHE A 17 11.15 -8.96 14.79
CA PHE A 17 11.20 -10.42 14.93
C PHE A 17 10.55 -11.04 13.69
N CYS A 18 11.20 -12.05 13.13
CA CYS A 18 10.87 -12.73 11.86
C CYS A 18 9.37 -12.92 11.56
N THR A 19 9.06 -12.87 10.26
CA THR A 19 7.81 -13.20 9.54
C THR A 19 6.89 -12.02 9.21
N THR A 20 6.46 -11.96 7.95
CA THR A 20 5.72 -10.86 7.33
C THR A 20 4.25 -10.85 7.72
N PRO A 21 3.72 -9.80 8.37
CA PRO A 21 2.31 -9.72 8.69
C PRO A 21 1.52 -9.05 7.57
N VAL A 22 0.53 -9.77 7.05
CA VAL A 22 -0.61 -9.22 6.31
C VAL A 22 -1.67 -8.82 7.35
N PHE A 23 -2.20 -7.60 7.32
CA PHE A 23 -3.30 -7.17 8.21
C PHE A 23 -4.61 -6.99 7.42
N ALA A 24 -5.78 -7.09 8.04
CA ALA A 24 -7.03 -6.69 7.41
C ALA A 24 -7.85 -5.88 8.41
N GLN A 25 -8.37 -4.73 7.99
CA GLN A 25 -9.14 -3.84 8.87
C GLN A 25 -10.62 -3.89 8.51
N HIS A 26 -11.45 -4.17 9.52
CA HIS A 26 -12.90 -4.18 9.44
C HIS A 26 -13.43 -2.96 10.21
N THR A 27 -13.99 -1.97 9.54
CA THR A 27 -14.66 -0.85 10.23
C THR A 27 -16.10 -1.24 10.53
N GLN A 28 -16.43 -1.49 11.80
CA GLN A 28 -17.81 -1.53 12.30
C GLN A 28 -18.11 -0.14 12.88
N HIS A 29 -19.08 0.57 12.29
CA HIS A 29 -19.55 1.84 12.83
C HIS A 29 -20.62 1.54 13.88
N ASN A 30 -20.24 1.48 15.16
CA ASN A 30 -21.18 1.56 16.27
C ASN A 30 -20.62 2.48 17.35
N SER A 31 -21.42 3.48 17.69
CA SER A 31 -21.18 4.43 18.76
C SER A 31 -21.20 3.73 20.12
N SER A 32 -20.28 4.18 20.98
CA SER A 32 -20.22 3.99 22.43
C SER A 32 -19.56 2.71 22.97
N THR A 33 -18.70 2.97 23.96
CA THR A 33 -17.90 2.08 24.84
C THR A 33 -16.64 1.45 24.26
N ALA A 34 -15.51 1.90 24.82
CA ALA A 34 -14.17 1.38 24.63
C ALA A 34 -14.12 -0.12 24.97
N THR A 35 -14.17 -0.95 23.94
CA THR A 35 -13.75 -2.35 24.00
C THR A 35 -12.64 -2.49 22.98
N SER A 36 -11.46 -2.89 23.44
CA SER A 36 -10.29 -3.19 22.61
C SER A 36 -10.67 -4.14 21.48
N GLN A 37 -10.79 -3.63 20.26
CA GLN A 37 -10.94 -4.44 19.06
C GLN A 37 -9.65 -5.25 18.90
N GLN A 38 -9.71 -6.55 19.20
CA GLN A 38 -8.60 -7.46 18.93
C GLN A 38 -8.44 -7.57 17.40
N GLN A 39 -7.40 -6.95 16.85
CA GLN A 39 -6.94 -7.22 15.50
C GLN A 39 -6.53 -8.70 15.41
N GLN A 40 -7.27 -9.50 14.63
CA GLN A 40 -6.84 -10.85 14.29
C GLN A 40 -5.68 -10.74 13.29
N ILE A 41 -4.51 -11.24 13.71
CA ILE A 41 -3.31 -11.36 12.86
C ILE A 41 -3.35 -12.76 12.26
N GLU A 42 -3.59 -12.85 10.95
CA GLU A 42 -3.49 -14.11 10.21
C GLU A 42 -2.23 -14.09 9.35
N THR A 43 -1.25 -14.93 9.70
CA THR A 43 -0.11 -15.20 8.85
C THR A 43 -0.56 -16.12 7.72
N VAL A 44 -0.56 -15.62 6.48
CA VAL A 44 -1.06 -16.39 5.34
C VAL A 44 0.08 -17.02 4.57
N ASN A 45 0.11 -18.35 4.59
CA ASN A 45 0.83 -19.14 3.60
C ASN A 45 0.02 -19.15 2.30
N LEU A 46 0.66 -19.08 1.13
CA LEU A 46 -0.04 -19.18 -0.16
C LEU A 46 -0.91 -20.45 -0.28
N LEU A 47 -0.54 -21.52 0.44
CA LEU A 47 -1.33 -22.75 0.50
C LEU A 47 -2.68 -22.59 1.22
N SER A 48 -2.81 -21.66 2.17
CA SER A 48 -4.07 -21.36 2.86
C SER A 48 -4.85 -20.22 2.19
N LEU A 49 -4.35 -19.65 1.09
CA LEU A 49 -5.00 -18.54 0.39
C LEU A 49 -6.47 -18.83 0.02
N PRO A 50 -6.84 -20.03 -0.49
CA PRO A 50 -8.24 -20.36 -0.77
C PRO A 50 -9.16 -20.31 0.47
N GLU A 51 -8.62 -20.62 1.65
CA GLU A 51 -9.36 -20.69 2.91
C GLU A 51 -9.62 -19.31 3.51
N VAL A 52 -8.66 -18.38 3.37
CA VAL A 52 -8.74 -17.02 3.95
C VAL A 52 -9.40 -16.00 3.02
N LEU A 53 -9.39 -16.24 1.71
CA LEU A 53 -9.99 -15.35 0.70
C LEU A 53 -11.46 -14.96 0.99
N PRO A 54 -12.35 -15.88 1.45
CA PRO A 54 -13.73 -15.54 1.80
C PRO A 54 -13.84 -14.50 2.94
N GLU A 55 -12.94 -14.53 3.92
CA GLU A 55 -12.93 -13.56 5.03
C GLU A 55 -12.34 -12.22 4.58
N TRP A 56 -11.24 -12.25 3.84
CA TRP A 56 -10.62 -11.06 3.27
C TRP A 56 -11.56 -10.31 2.31
N LYS A 57 -12.50 -11.03 1.69
CA LYS A 57 -13.55 -10.41 0.87
C LYS A 57 -14.48 -9.50 1.66
N LYS A 58 -14.63 -9.70 2.97
CA LYS A 58 -15.47 -8.85 3.83
C LYS A 58 -14.71 -7.61 4.29
N ALA A 59 -13.37 -7.68 4.30
CA ALA A 59 -12.52 -6.55 4.68
C ALA A 59 -12.59 -5.42 3.65
N ARG A 60 -12.58 -4.18 4.16
CA ARG A 60 -12.46 -2.96 3.34
C ARG A 60 -11.00 -2.62 3.05
N VAL A 61 -10.12 -2.96 3.99
CA VAL A 61 -8.68 -2.74 3.88
C VAL A 61 -7.94 -4.04 4.16
N ILE A 62 -6.97 -4.37 3.31
CA ILE A 62 -6.03 -5.48 3.50
C ILE A 62 -4.63 -4.90 3.40
N TYR A 63 -3.85 -4.94 4.47
CA TYR A 63 -2.45 -4.60 4.50
C TYR A 63 -1.58 -5.78 4.11
N LEU A 64 -0.63 -5.61 3.20
CA LEU A 64 0.31 -6.68 2.87
C LEU A 64 1.74 -6.31 3.30
N GLY A 65 2.19 -6.78 4.47
CA GLY A 65 3.54 -6.53 4.96
C GLY A 65 4.62 -7.31 4.20
N GLU A 66 5.84 -6.78 4.21
CA GLU A 66 6.98 -7.29 3.44
C GLU A 66 8.32 -6.86 4.06
N THR A 67 9.38 -7.62 3.79
CA THR A 67 10.77 -7.16 3.97
C THR A 67 11.28 -6.59 2.65
N HIS A 68 11.66 -5.30 2.59
CA HIS A 68 11.89 -4.58 1.32
C HIS A 68 12.87 -5.22 0.32
N SER A 69 13.74 -6.11 0.81
CA SER A 69 14.73 -6.85 0.01
C SER A 69 14.32 -8.30 -0.28
N SER A 70 13.11 -8.72 0.10
CA SER A 70 12.61 -10.09 0.01
C SER A 70 11.75 -10.28 -1.21
N GLN A 71 12.37 -10.80 -2.28
CA GLN A 71 11.65 -11.15 -3.50
C GLN A 71 10.45 -12.08 -3.25
N LYS A 72 10.56 -13.00 -2.29
CA LYS A 72 9.47 -13.94 -1.93
C LYS A 72 8.24 -13.21 -1.37
N ASP A 73 8.44 -12.14 -0.61
CA ASP A 73 7.33 -11.37 -0.05
C ASP A 73 6.59 -10.64 -1.17
N HIS A 74 7.31 -10.03 -2.11
CA HIS A 74 6.72 -9.37 -3.27
C HIS A 74 5.98 -10.35 -4.20
N GLU A 75 6.51 -11.55 -4.39
CA GLU A 75 5.84 -12.63 -5.14
C GLU A 75 4.54 -13.08 -4.46
N ALA A 76 4.56 -13.23 -3.13
CA ALA A 76 3.38 -13.58 -2.35
C ALA A 76 2.31 -12.47 -2.42
N GLN A 77 2.70 -11.20 -2.29
CA GLN A 77 1.83 -10.05 -2.48
C GLN A 77 1.14 -10.07 -3.84
N LEU A 78 1.91 -10.28 -4.91
CA LEU A 78 1.37 -10.37 -6.27
C LEU A 78 0.39 -11.53 -6.43
N ALA A 79 0.68 -12.68 -5.83
CA ALA A 79 -0.23 -13.85 -5.85
C ALA A 79 -1.56 -13.54 -5.16
N ILE A 80 -1.53 -12.88 -4.00
CA ILE A 80 -2.73 -12.46 -3.26
C ILE A 80 -3.56 -11.47 -4.08
N ILE A 81 -2.93 -10.43 -4.64
CA ILE A 81 -3.62 -9.42 -5.47
C ILE A 81 -4.26 -10.07 -6.69
N LYS A 82 -3.55 -10.99 -7.36
CA LYS A 82 -4.09 -11.76 -8.48
C LYS A 82 -5.33 -12.56 -8.07
N ALA A 83 -5.29 -13.22 -6.92
CA ALA A 83 -6.42 -13.99 -6.42
C ALA A 83 -7.64 -13.09 -6.11
N LEU A 84 -7.43 -11.97 -5.43
CA LEU A 84 -8.49 -10.99 -5.14
C LEU A 84 -9.10 -10.39 -6.42
N THR A 85 -8.26 -10.14 -7.44
CA THR A 85 -8.69 -9.58 -8.73
C THR A 85 -9.54 -10.57 -9.53
N ARG A 86 -9.17 -11.87 -9.56
CA ARG A 86 -9.91 -12.93 -10.26
C ARG A 86 -11.34 -13.11 -9.75
N GLU A 87 -11.55 -12.84 -8.46
CA GLU A 87 -12.86 -12.88 -7.81
C GLU A 87 -13.72 -11.62 -8.11
N ASN A 88 -13.37 -10.83 -9.12
CA ASN A 88 -14.03 -9.58 -9.53
C ASN A 88 -14.16 -8.55 -8.38
N SER A 89 -13.23 -8.56 -7.42
CA SER A 89 -13.20 -7.51 -6.41
C SER A 89 -12.73 -6.20 -7.02
N LYS A 90 -13.51 -5.13 -6.85
CA LYS A 90 -13.10 -3.76 -7.17
C LYS A 90 -12.07 -3.29 -6.13
N ILE A 91 -10.80 -3.60 -6.40
CA ILE A 91 -9.67 -3.26 -5.53
C ILE A 91 -8.84 -2.10 -6.10
N ALA A 92 -8.28 -1.30 -5.21
CA ALA A 92 -7.14 -0.42 -5.48
C ALA A 92 -5.90 -0.94 -4.71
N ILE A 93 -4.71 -0.68 -5.24
CA ILE A 93 -3.42 -1.06 -4.64
C ILE A 93 -2.74 0.21 -4.14
N ALA A 94 -2.43 0.33 -2.86
CA ALA A 94 -1.89 1.56 -2.30
C ALA A 94 -0.46 1.33 -1.81
N MET A 95 0.52 2.02 -2.38
CA MET A 95 1.92 1.60 -2.44
C MET A 95 2.83 2.56 -1.66
N GLU A 96 3.53 2.04 -0.63
CA GLU A 96 4.38 2.82 0.30
C GLU A 96 5.65 3.41 -0.35
N MET A 97 6.21 2.71 -1.33
CA MET A 97 7.36 3.16 -2.10
C MET A 97 7.11 4.41 -2.95
N PHE A 98 5.85 4.79 -3.16
CA PHE A 98 5.48 6.04 -3.81
C PHE A 98 4.99 7.06 -2.79
N GLN A 99 5.59 8.26 -2.84
CA GLN A 99 5.15 9.38 -2.02
C GLN A 99 4.02 10.13 -2.71
N ARG A 100 3.07 10.69 -1.95
CA ARG A 100 1.87 11.34 -2.47
C ARG A 100 2.09 12.31 -3.65
N PRO A 101 3.15 13.14 -3.69
CA PRO A 101 3.41 14.00 -4.85
C PRO A 101 3.63 13.26 -6.17
N ALA A 102 3.96 11.96 -6.16
CA ALA A 102 4.13 11.14 -7.35
C ALA A 102 2.80 10.59 -7.92
N GLN A 103 1.65 10.88 -7.31
CA GLN A 103 0.35 10.33 -7.74
C GLN A 103 0.04 10.64 -9.22
N ASP A 104 0.26 11.88 -9.66
CA ASP A 104 -0.01 12.27 -11.05
C ASP A 104 0.90 11.52 -12.05
N ILE A 105 2.12 11.17 -11.64
CA ILE A 105 3.06 10.40 -12.47
C ILE A 105 2.61 8.94 -12.56
N LEU A 106 2.19 8.35 -11.43
CA LEU A 106 1.61 7.01 -11.41
C LEU A 106 0.38 6.91 -12.31
N ASP A 107 -0.54 7.87 -12.20
CA ASP A 107 -1.78 7.89 -12.97
C ASP A 107 -1.49 8.00 -14.48
N GLN A 108 -0.49 8.80 -14.87
CA GLN A 108 -0.03 8.86 -16.26
C GLN A 108 0.54 7.53 -16.76
N TYR A 109 1.32 6.82 -15.93
CA TYR A 109 1.85 5.51 -16.30
C TYR A 109 0.73 4.47 -16.46
N LEU A 110 -0.20 4.43 -15.51
CA LEU A 110 -1.36 3.53 -15.55
C LEU A 110 -2.25 3.81 -16.77
N ALA A 111 -2.40 5.08 -17.15
CA ALA A 111 -3.11 5.51 -18.36
C ALA A 111 -2.32 5.28 -19.67
N GLY A 112 -1.09 4.77 -19.60
CA GLY A 112 -0.24 4.52 -20.77
C GLY A 112 0.32 5.78 -21.43
N LYS A 113 0.31 6.93 -20.75
CA LYS A 113 0.81 8.21 -21.27
C LYS A 113 2.32 8.34 -21.18
N ILE A 114 2.93 7.66 -20.21
CA ILE A 114 4.38 7.59 -20.02
C ILE A 114 4.84 6.13 -19.97
N THR A 115 6.11 5.94 -20.31
CA THR A 115 6.83 4.67 -20.21
C THR A 115 7.13 4.32 -18.75
N GLU A 116 7.48 3.06 -18.50
CA GLU A 116 7.88 2.62 -17.16
C GLU A 116 9.19 3.27 -16.70
N ALA A 117 10.13 3.50 -17.62
CA ALA A 117 11.37 4.20 -17.30
C ALA A 117 11.11 5.66 -16.90
N GLU A 118 10.15 6.32 -17.55
CA GLU A 118 9.69 7.65 -17.16
C GLU A 118 9.00 7.65 -15.81
N LEU A 119 8.18 6.65 -15.48
CA LEU A 119 7.60 6.50 -14.14
C LEU A 119 8.71 6.49 -13.08
N VAL A 120 9.66 5.55 -13.19
CA VAL A 120 10.73 5.38 -12.20
C VAL A 120 11.54 6.67 -12.02
N LYS A 121 11.86 7.34 -13.13
CA LYS A 121 12.62 8.59 -13.12
C LYS A 121 11.83 9.76 -12.52
N GLN A 122 10.61 10.00 -13.01
CA GLN A 122 9.80 11.17 -12.63
C GLN A 122 9.19 11.05 -11.23
N SER A 123 8.96 9.83 -10.74
CA SER A 123 8.58 9.61 -9.34
C SER A 123 9.77 9.65 -8.38
N GLU A 124 10.99 9.86 -8.90
CA GLU A 124 12.25 9.83 -8.14
C GLU A 124 12.43 8.54 -7.33
N TYR A 125 11.91 7.42 -7.85
CA TYR A 125 11.76 6.16 -7.10
C TYR A 125 13.10 5.67 -6.52
N GLU A 126 14.17 5.73 -7.31
CA GLU A 126 15.50 5.29 -6.88
C GLU A 126 16.05 6.12 -5.71
N GLN A 127 15.84 7.45 -5.72
CA GLN A 127 16.32 8.33 -4.65
C GLN A 127 15.43 8.28 -3.41
N ARG A 128 14.12 8.08 -3.59
CA ARG A 128 13.12 8.15 -2.53
C ARG A 128 12.89 6.82 -1.82
N TRP A 129 13.05 5.70 -2.52
CA TRP A 129 12.84 4.36 -1.96
C TRP A 129 14.13 3.55 -1.85
N GLY A 130 14.96 3.54 -2.89
CA GLY A 130 16.30 2.93 -2.86
C GLY A 130 16.38 1.40 -2.99
N PHE A 131 15.25 0.71 -3.19
CA PHE A 131 15.21 -0.73 -3.47
C PHE A 131 15.09 -1.02 -4.97
N PRO A 132 15.59 -2.18 -5.47
CA PRO A 132 15.51 -2.54 -6.89
C PRO A 132 14.08 -2.42 -7.43
N TRP A 133 13.90 -1.68 -8.53
CA TRP A 133 12.58 -1.48 -9.13
C TRP A 133 11.87 -2.79 -9.49
N GLU A 134 12.62 -3.81 -9.94
CA GLU A 134 12.05 -5.10 -10.34
C GLU A 134 11.40 -5.90 -9.21
N TYR A 135 11.60 -5.53 -7.95
CA TYR A 135 10.81 -6.08 -6.84
C TYR A 135 9.35 -5.62 -6.87
N TYR A 136 9.11 -4.39 -7.33
CA TYR A 136 7.78 -3.77 -7.30
C TYR A 136 7.15 -3.63 -8.69
N ALA A 137 7.97 -3.61 -9.75
CA ALA A 137 7.52 -3.54 -11.13
C ALA A 137 6.43 -4.59 -11.47
N PRO A 138 6.52 -5.87 -11.05
CA PRO A 138 5.48 -6.85 -11.31
C PRO A 138 4.10 -6.45 -10.76
N LEU A 139 4.05 -5.77 -9.62
CA LEU A 139 2.80 -5.29 -9.02
C LEU A 139 2.21 -4.13 -9.82
N VAL A 140 3.04 -3.14 -10.19
CA VAL A 140 2.58 -1.97 -10.95
C VAL A 140 2.18 -2.36 -12.39
N ARG A 141 2.95 -3.25 -13.03
CA ARG A 141 2.63 -3.81 -14.36
C ARG A 141 1.33 -4.62 -14.32
N PHE A 142 1.10 -5.39 -13.26
CA PHE A 142 -0.16 -6.11 -13.06
C PHE A 142 -1.33 -5.14 -12.89
N ALA A 143 -1.17 -4.10 -12.07
CA ALA A 143 -2.18 -3.07 -11.87
C ALA A 143 -2.56 -2.40 -13.19
N LYS A 144 -1.57 -1.97 -13.98
CA LYS A 144 -1.77 -1.36 -15.30
C LYS A 144 -2.53 -2.29 -16.25
N THR A 145 -2.09 -3.54 -16.39
CA THR A 145 -2.73 -4.53 -17.28
C THR A 145 -4.20 -4.77 -16.91
N ASN A 146 -4.51 -4.79 -15.61
CA ASN A 146 -5.86 -5.06 -15.09
C ASN A 146 -6.66 -3.78 -14.78
N GLN A 147 -6.15 -2.61 -15.18
CA GLN A 147 -6.78 -1.30 -14.95
C GLN A 147 -7.14 -1.06 -13.48
N LEU A 148 -6.29 -1.51 -12.56
CA LEU A 148 -6.43 -1.29 -11.13
C LEU A 148 -5.83 0.07 -10.76
N PRO A 149 -6.52 0.89 -9.95
CA PRO A 149 -5.94 2.11 -9.41
C PRO A 149 -4.72 1.78 -8.53
N VAL A 150 -3.66 2.59 -8.65
CA VAL A 150 -2.52 2.57 -7.73
C VAL A 150 -2.45 3.89 -6.98
N LEU A 151 -2.41 3.85 -5.66
CA LEU A 151 -2.37 5.03 -4.80
C LEU A 151 -0.98 5.19 -4.20
N ALA A 152 -0.38 6.38 -4.29
CA ALA A 152 0.85 6.73 -3.59
C ALA A 152 0.54 7.02 -2.11
N LEU A 153 1.13 6.26 -1.19
CA LEU A 153 0.78 6.36 0.23
C LEU A 153 1.67 7.29 1.03
N ASN A 154 2.94 7.36 0.69
CA ASN A 154 3.93 7.83 1.64
C ASN A 154 3.98 9.35 1.72
N THR A 155 4.37 9.85 2.88
CA THR A 155 4.58 11.27 3.13
C THR A 155 5.84 11.74 2.39
N PRO A 156 5.87 12.98 1.85
CA PRO A 156 7.08 13.54 1.26
C PRO A 156 8.25 13.45 2.24
N THR A 157 9.41 12.98 1.79
CA THR A 157 10.58 12.81 2.69
C THR A 157 11.04 14.14 3.29
N GLU A 158 10.77 15.25 2.62
CA GLU A 158 11.01 16.61 3.09
C GLU A 158 10.23 16.89 4.39
N VAL A 159 8.95 16.47 4.44
CA VAL A 159 8.08 16.60 5.61
C VAL A 159 8.57 15.71 6.74
N THR A 160 8.86 14.43 6.47
CA THR A 160 9.33 13.50 7.52
C THR A 160 10.67 13.95 8.12
N ARG A 161 11.61 14.41 7.28
CA ARG A 161 12.91 14.96 7.72
C ARG A 161 12.77 16.26 8.51
N LYS A 162 11.76 17.08 8.20
CA LYS A 162 11.49 18.31 8.94
C LYS A 162 10.98 17.99 10.35
N VAL A 163 9.99 17.11 10.46
CA VAL A 163 9.48 16.63 11.76
C VAL A 163 10.59 16.01 12.60
N ALA A 164 11.42 15.14 12.01
CA ALA A 164 12.52 14.48 12.72
C ALA A 164 13.56 15.45 13.29
N ARG A 165 13.75 16.62 12.66
CA ARG A 165 14.74 17.63 13.10
C ARG A 165 14.17 18.70 14.02
N SER A 166 12.91 19.06 13.83
CA SER A 166 12.35 20.31 14.38
C SER A 166 11.00 20.14 15.05
N GLY A 167 10.55 18.90 15.27
CA GLY A 167 9.26 18.63 15.89
C GLY A 167 8.09 18.80 14.92
N LEU A 168 6.92 18.35 15.37
CA LEU A 168 5.69 18.30 14.58
C LEU A 168 5.08 19.70 14.38
N GLU A 169 5.25 20.56 15.36
CA GLU A 169 4.86 21.98 15.38
C GLU A 169 5.56 22.82 14.31
N SER A 170 6.65 22.30 13.73
CA SER A 170 7.36 22.98 12.65
C SER A 170 6.61 22.95 11.32
N LEU A 171 5.60 22.09 11.17
CA LEU A 171 4.86 21.91 9.91
C LEU A 171 3.92 23.08 9.61
N THR A 172 4.01 23.58 8.39
CA THR A 172 3.02 24.50 7.80
C THR A 172 1.69 23.77 7.58
N SER A 173 0.60 24.52 7.41
CA SER A 173 -0.71 23.95 7.14
C SER A 173 -0.73 23.04 5.91
N ALA A 174 -0.01 23.41 4.84
CA ALA A 174 0.10 22.57 3.64
C ALA A 174 0.86 21.26 3.91
N GLU A 175 1.91 21.29 4.72
CA GLU A 175 2.66 20.07 5.07
C GLU A 175 1.86 19.15 6.00
N GLN A 176 0.96 19.70 6.83
CA GLN A 176 0.09 18.90 7.71
C GLN A 176 -0.89 18.02 6.92
N GLU A 177 -1.28 18.42 5.70
CA GLU A 177 -2.11 17.57 4.80
C GLU A 177 -1.38 16.27 4.40
N HIS A 178 -0.05 16.24 4.54
CA HIS A 178 0.77 15.08 4.28
C HIS A 178 1.03 14.21 5.51
N ILE A 179 0.32 14.35 6.62
CA ILE A 179 0.42 13.42 7.74
C ILE A 179 -0.98 12.99 8.23
N PRO A 180 -1.09 11.88 8.98
CA PRO A 180 -2.34 11.54 9.63
C PRO A 180 -2.82 12.67 10.55
N PRO A 181 -4.14 12.83 10.73
CA PRO A 181 -4.68 13.78 11.70
C PRO A 181 -4.14 13.48 13.10
N LEU A 182 -3.86 14.55 13.84
CA LEU A 182 -3.32 14.52 15.20
C LEU A 182 -4.41 14.42 16.26
#